data_AF-A0A7S3QCC4-F1
#
_entry.id   AF-A0A7S3QCC4-F1
#
_cell.length_a   1.000
_cell.length_b   1.000
_cell.length_c   1.000
_cell.angle_alpha   90.00
_cell.angle_beta   90.00
_cell.angle_gamma   90.00
#
_symmetry.space_group_name_H-M   'P 1'
#
loop_
_entity.id
_entity.type
_entity.pdbx_description
1 polymer ?
#
loop_
_entity_poly.entity_id
_entity_poly.type
_entity_poly.pdbx_seq_one_letter_code
_entity_poly.pdbx_strand_id
1 'polypeptide(L)'
;LTTMTTNTTEMGLYTSLFITRCKSTFNLTPHDWQVEVGSELIKSNLDAEPFRHLCVRPTGGGKSLVFNTVADVLRGVTICICPLLSLGADQAQKLLLKSGLDPLSITAFHLDELSFSAIGKLKAFFESDAYPSCNTSIVLFASPQAISDRFKPFIQFLIRRNVISFV
;
A
#
# COMPACT_ATOMS: atom_id res chain seq x y z
N LEU A 1 5.10 33.41 -15.10
CA LEU A 1 5.80 33.53 -13.79
C LEU A 1 4.90 33.19 -12.58
N THR A 2 3.66 32.74 -12.78
CA THR A 2 2.67 32.49 -11.71
C THR A 2 2.52 31.03 -11.29
N THR A 3 3.38 30.12 -11.78
CA THR A 3 3.27 28.66 -11.59
C THR A 3 4.21 28.08 -10.53
N MET A 4 5.12 28.87 -9.96
CA MET A 4 6.16 28.33 -9.05
C MET A 4 5.77 28.31 -7.58
N THR A 5 4.82 29.14 -7.14
CA THR A 5 4.41 29.21 -5.73
C THR A 5 3.41 28.12 -5.33
N THR A 6 2.59 27.62 -6.25
CA THR A 6 1.61 26.56 -5.99
C THR A 6 2.25 25.19 -5.78
N ASN A 7 3.30 24.88 -6.55
CA ASN A 7 3.98 23.58 -6.51
C ASN A 7 4.71 23.31 -5.17
N THR A 8 5.27 24.34 -4.53
CA THR A 8 6.01 24.18 -3.28
C THR A 8 5.08 23.90 -2.10
N THR A 9 3.90 24.55 -2.07
CA THR A 9 2.91 24.35 -1.01
C THR A 9 2.25 22.98 -1.09
N GLU A 10 1.99 22.50 -2.31
CA GLU A 10 1.34 21.21 -2.57
C GLU A 10 2.27 20.03 -2.24
N MET A 11 3.56 20.10 -2.63
CA MET A 11 4.55 19.09 -2.22
C MET A 11 4.75 19.05 -0.69
N GLY A 12 4.64 20.21 -0.04
CA GLY A 12 4.65 20.31 1.43
C GLY A 12 3.50 19.56 2.10
N LEU A 13 2.32 19.49 1.47
CA LEU A 13 1.18 18.73 1.96
C LEU A 13 1.47 17.22 1.93
N TYR A 14 1.93 16.68 0.80
CA TYR A 14 2.19 15.24 0.67
C TYR A 14 3.37 14.79 1.53
N THR A 15 4.39 15.64 1.66
CA THR A 15 5.49 15.47 2.62
C THR A 15 4.96 15.34 4.04
N SER A 16 4.11 16.28 4.47
CA SER A 16 3.51 16.28 5.81
C SER A 16 2.63 15.05 6.03
N LEU A 17 1.86 14.65 5.02
CA LEU A 17 0.98 13.49 5.06
C LEU A 17 1.78 12.19 5.24
N PHE A 18 2.85 12.01 4.46
CA PHE A 18 3.73 10.85 4.57
C PHE A 18 4.40 10.77 5.95
N ILE A 19 5.00 11.87 6.44
CA ILE A 19 5.66 11.91 7.74
C ILE A 19 4.67 11.63 8.87
N THR A 20 3.49 12.26 8.83
CA THR A 20 2.45 12.08 9.85
C THR A 20 2.01 10.63 9.89
N ARG A 21 1.76 10.01 8.72
CA ARG A 21 1.31 8.62 8.64
C ARG A 21 2.40 7.63 9.10
N CYS A 22 3.66 7.87 8.74
CA CYS A 22 4.81 7.11 9.25
C CYS A 22 4.83 7.08 10.79
N LYS A 23 4.65 8.24 11.42
CA LYS A 23 4.67 8.36 12.88
C LYS A 23 3.42 7.77 13.52
N SER A 24 2.23 8.08 13.01
CA SER A 24 0.97 7.68 13.61
C SER A 24 0.69 6.18 13.48
N THR A 25 1.05 5.55 12.36
CA THR A 25 0.75 4.13 12.13
C THR A 25 1.91 3.25 12.56
N PHE A 26 3.15 3.61 12.19
CA PHE A 26 4.31 2.73 12.36
C PHE A 26 5.23 3.12 13.51
N ASN A 27 4.99 4.25 14.18
CA ASN A 27 5.86 4.80 15.22
C ASN A 27 7.32 4.96 14.75
N LEU A 28 7.52 5.37 13.48
CA LEU A 28 8.83 5.53 12.88
C LEU A 28 9.03 6.95 12.35
N THR A 29 10.25 7.45 12.46
CA THR A 29 10.67 8.68 11.77
C THR A 29 11.31 8.28 10.44
N PRO A 30 10.74 8.70 9.29
CA PRO A 30 11.31 8.36 8.00
C PRO A 30 12.59 9.15 7.73
N HIS A 31 13.50 8.57 6.94
CA HIS A 31 14.64 9.26 6.35
C HIS A 31 14.17 10.22 5.25
N ASP A 32 14.96 11.26 4.98
CA ASP A 32 14.64 12.29 3.98
C ASP A 32 14.31 11.69 2.61
N TRP A 33 15.08 10.70 2.16
CA TRP A 33 14.82 10.04 0.88
C TRP A 33 13.51 9.23 0.86
N GLN A 34 13.05 8.72 2.01
CA GLN A 34 11.77 8.02 2.11
C GLN A 34 10.62 9.02 2.00
N VAL A 35 10.79 10.20 2.59
CA VAL A 35 9.84 11.31 2.51
C VAL A 35 9.73 11.81 1.08
N GLU A 36 10.86 12.06 0.42
CA GLU A 36 10.93 12.48 -0.98
C GLU A 36 10.17 11.49 -1.88
N VAL A 37 10.61 10.23 -1.92
CA VAL A 37 9.97 9.20 -2.76
C VAL A 37 8.50 8.97 -2.37
N GLY A 38 8.19 8.89 -1.08
CA GLY A 38 6.85 8.65 -0.60
C GLY A 38 5.87 9.78 -0.97
N SER A 39 6.30 11.03 -0.84
CA SER A 39 5.51 12.21 -1.20
C SER A 39 5.24 12.30 -2.70
N GLU A 40 6.22 11.98 -3.54
CA GLU A 40 6.05 11.91 -5.00
C GLU A 40 5.07 10.81 -5.42
N LEU A 41 5.16 9.63 -4.78
CA LEU A 41 4.23 8.52 -5.04
C LEU A 41 2.80 8.88 -4.67
N ILE A 42 2.61 9.52 -3.52
CA ILE A 42 1.29 9.99 -3.07
C ILE A 42 0.74 11.04 -4.04
N LYS A 43 1.56 12.04 -4.37
CA LYS A 43 1.18 13.10 -5.32
C LYS A 43 0.72 12.51 -6.64
N SER A 44 1.58 11.71 -7.27
CA SER A 44 1.31 11.16 -8.60
C SER A 44 0.04 10.31 -8.63
N ASN A 45 -0.22 9.55 -7.56
CA ASN A 45 -1.44 8.75 -7.45
C ASN A 45 -2.70 9.62 -7.32
N LEU A 46 -2.67 10.62 -6.44
CA LEU A 46 -3.82 11.51 -6.20
C LEU A 46 -4.11 12.44 -7.38
N ASP A 47 -3.07 12.80 -8.13
CA ASP A 47 -3.19 13.58 -9.37
C ASP A 47 -3.62 12.72 -10.57
N ALA A 48 -3.83 11.40 -10.36
CA ALA A 48 -4.14 10.42 -11.40
C ALA A 48 -3.11 10.36 -12.54
N GLU A 49 -1.85 10.72 -12.23
CA GLU A 49 -0.75 10.69 -13.17
C GLU A 49 -0.12 9.29 -13.22
N PRO A 50 0.14 8.73 -14.42
CA PRO A 50 0.82 7.44 -14.52
C PRO A 50 2.24 7.56 -13.96
N PHE A 51 2.51 6.88 -12.85
CA PHE A 51 3.85 6.88 -12.25
C PHE A 51 4.54 5.53 -12.37
N ARG A 52 5.84 5.56 -12.68
CA ARG A 52 6.71 4.40 -12.80
C ARG A 52 8.04 4.70 -12.09
N HIS A 53 8.10 4.43 -10.79
CA HIS A 53 9.31 4.67 -10.01
C HIS A 53 10.10 3.38 -9.81
N LEU A 54 11.42 3.48 -9.94
CA LEU A 54 12.37 2.41 -9.58
C LEU A 54 13.18 2.86 -8.36
N CYS A 55 12.87 2.30 -7.20
CA CYS A 55 13.60 2.60 -5.97
C CYS A 55 14.82 1.67 -5.79
N VAL A 56 16.01 2.18 -6.08
CA VAL A 56 17.28 1.46 -5.90
C VAL A 56 17.90 1.85 -4.56
N ARG A 57 17.77 0.98 -3.55
CA ARG A 57 18.41 1.14 -2.23
C ARG A 57 18.92 -0.20 -1.71
N PRO A 58 19.96 -0.21 -0.85
CA PRO A 58 20.45 -1.43 -0.22
C PRO A 58 19.37 -2.20 0.54
N THR A 59 19.55 -3.53 0.68
CA THR A 59 18.74 -4.36 1.58
C THR A 59 18.86 -3.84 3.02
N GLY A 60 17.77 -3.87 3.78
CA GLY A 60 17.73 -3.29 5.13
C GLY A 60 17.59 -1.77 5.17
N GLY A 61 17.76 -1.06 4.05
CA GLY A 61 17.69 0.40 3.99
C GLY A 61 16.30 1.01 4.23
N GLY A 62 15.26 0.22 4.51
CA GLY A 62 13.93 0.75 4.87
C GLY A 62 12.95 0.97 3.71
N LYS A 63 13.17 0.37 2.53
CA LYS A 63 12.26 0.48 1.37
C LYS A 63 10.81 0.11 1.69
N SER A 64 10.59 -0.95 2.48
CA SER A 64 9.24 -1.38 2.86
C SER A 64 8.45 -0.30 3.60
N LEU A 65 9.10 0.61 4.34
CA LEU A 65 8.40 1.69 5.03
C LEU A 65 7.75 2.66 4.05
N VAL A 66 8.41 2.95 2.92
CA VAL A 66 7.83 3.80 1.86
C VAL A 66 6.58 3.14 1.31
N PHE A 67 6.69 1.87 0.88
CA PHE A 67 5.58 1.11 0.34
C PHE A 67 4.40 1.02 1.31
N ASN A 68 4.66 0.65 2.57
CA ASN A 68 3.62 0.49 3.60
C ASN A 68 2.95 1.83 3.94
N THR A 69 3.71 2.92 4.00
CA THR A 69 3.16 4.24 4.29
C THR A 69 2.32 4.76 3.14
N VAL A 70 2.77 4.59 1.90
CA VAL A 70 1.99 4.96 0.71
C VAL A 70 0.69 4.15 0.66
N ALA A 71 0.75 2.83 0.89
CA ALA A 71 -0.43 1.99 0.99
C ALA A 71 -1.42 2.48 2.06
N ASP A 72 -0.90 2.92 3.21
CA ASP A 72 -1.73 3.42 4.30
C ASP A 72 -2.33 4.80 4.02
N VAL A 73 -1.60 5.68 3.32
CA VAL A 73 -2.09 7.00 2.91
C VAL A 73 -3.16 6.90 1.82
N LEU A 74 -2.91 6.11 0.77
CA LEU A 74 -3.80 6.04 -0.39
C LEU A 74 -5.10 5.28 -0.12
N ARG A 75 -5.14 4.52 0.99
CA ARG A 75 -6.25 3.64 1.34
C ARG A 75 -6.53 2.62 0.24
N GLY A 76 -7.57 1.81 0.43
CA GLY A 76 -7.97 0.80 -0.55
C GLY A 76 -7.07 -0.43 -0.54
N VAL A 77 -6.85 -1.04 -1.71
CA VAL A 77 -6.06 -2.26 -1.88
C VAL A 77 -4.71 -1.94 -2.52
N THR A 78 -3.63 -2.26 -1.84
CA THR A 78 -2.28 -2.25 -2.38
C THR A 78 -1.81 -3.68 -2.67
N ILE A 79 -1.22 -3.95 -3.85
CA ILE A 79 -0.74 -5.29 -4.22
C ILE A 79 0.79 -5.31 -4.22
N CYS A 80 1.42 -6.15 -3.37
CA CYS A 80 2.86 -6.36 -3.38
C CYS A 80 3.22 -7.66 -4.10
N ILE A 81 3.89 -7.58 -5.24
CA ILE A 81 4.33 -8.77 -5.98
C ILE A 81 5.69 -9.22 -5.44
N CYS A 82 5.71 -10.36 -4.75
CA CYS A 82 6.91 -10.91 -4.10
C CYS A 82 7.30 -12.26 -4.73
N PRO A 83 8.50 -12.41 -5.31
CA PRO A 83 8.91 -13.67 -5.93
C PRO A 83 9.16 -14.80 -4.91
N LEU A 84 9.48 -14.46 -3.67
CA LEU A 84 9.75 -15.43 -2.60
C LEU A 84 8.56 -15.45 -1.63
N LEU A 85 7.92 -16.62 -1.51
CA LEU A 85 6.76 -16.81 -0.62
C LEU A 85 7.10 -16.49 0.84
N SER A 86 8.24 -16.98 1.33
CA SER A 86 8.72 -16.70 2.70
C SER A 86 8.93 -15.21 2.95
N LEU A 87 9.40 -14.47 1.93
CA LEU A 87 9.57 -13.03 2.05
C LEU A 87 8.21 -12.32 2.12
N GLY A 88 7.24 -12.71 1.29
CA GLY A 88 5.89 -12.16 1.31
C GLY A 88 5.20 -12.38 2.66
N ALA A 89 5.27 -13.60 3.19
CA ALA A 89 4.76 -13.96 4.51
C ALA A 89 5.41 -13.12 5.63
N ASP A 90 6.74 -13.03 5.63
CA ASP A 90 7.51 -12.22 6.57
C ASP A 90 7.10 -10.73 6.53
N GLN A 91 6.90 -10.17 5.33
CA GLN A 91 6.50 -8.77 5.20
C GLN A 91 5.07 -8.53 5.67
N ALA A 92 4.14 -9.45 5.37
CA ALA A 92 2.77 -9.38 5.86
C ALA A 92 2.73 -9.40 7.40
N GLN A 93 3.45 -10.34 8.03
CA GLN A 93 3.55 -10.41 9.47
C GLN A 93 4.21 -9.16 10.07
N LYS A 94 5.32 -8.69 9.47
CA LYS A 94 6.00 -7.45 9.91
C LYS A 94 5.09 -6.23 9.81
N LEU A 95 4.23 -6.14 8.79
CA LEU A 95 3.29 -5.03 8.66
C LEU A 95 2.27 -5.04 9.81
N LEU A 96 1.66 -6.19 10.08
CA LEU A 96 0.70 -6.36 11.16
C LEU A 96 1.29 -6.06 12.54
N LEU A 97 2.56 -6.42 12.77
CA LEU A 97 3.25 -6.12 14.03
C LEU A 97 3.64 -4.65 14.15
N LYS A 98 3.91 -3.98 13.03
CA LYS A 98 4.39 -2.59 13.00
C LYS A 98 3.27 -1.56 13.00
N SER A 99 2.05 -1.89 12.62
CA SER A 99 0.90 -0.98 12.66
C SER A 99 0.37 -0.70 14.08
N GLY A 100 1.13 -1.05 15.12
CA GLY A 100 0.67 -1.16 16.51
C GLY A 100 0.10 0.10 17.17
N LEU A 101 0.22 1.28 16.57
CA LEU A 101 -0.44 2.50 17.05
C LEU A 101 -1.84 2.72 16.44
N ASP A 102 -2.10 2.16 15.25
CA ASP A 102 -3.43 2.14 14.63
C ASP A 102 -3.63 0.81 13.87
N PRO A 103 -3.91 -0.28 14.60
CA PRO A 103 -4.05 -1.62 14.02
C PRO A 103 -5.21 -1.72 13.02
N LEU A 104 -6.15 -0.77 13.05
CA LEU A 104 -7.28 -0.70 12.14
C LEU A 104 -6.96 0.11 10.88
N SER A 105 -5.85 0.85 10.85
CA SER A 105 -5.45 1.65 9.68
C SER A 105 -5.02 0.77 8.52
N ILE A 106 -4.27 -0.30 8.78
CA ILE A 106 -3.70 -1.14 7.73
C ILE A 106 -3.62 -2.62 8.13
N THR A 107 -4.00 -3.49 7.21
CA THR A 107 -3.90 -4.95 7.35
C THR A 107 -3.22 -5.57 6.13
N ALA A 108 -2.69 -6.78 6.29
CA ALA A 108 -2.01 -7.51 5.22
C ALA A 108 -2.48 -8.96 5.11
N PHE A 109 -2.50 -9.46 3.88
CA PHE A 109 -2.72 -10.87 3.57
C PHE A 109 -1.68 -11.36 2.56
N HIS A 110 -1.22 -12.59 2.73
CA HIS A 110 -0.42 -13.29 1.72
C HIS A 110 -1.34 -14.22 0.92
N LEU A 111 -1.65 -13.84 -0.33
CA LEU A 111 -2.68 -14.53 -1.13
C LEU A 111 -2.36 -16.02 -1.29
N ASP A 112 -1.10 -16.38 -1.58
CA ASP A 112 -0.69 -17.77 -1.79
C ASP A 112 -1.03 -18.69 -0.60
N GLU A 113 -1.12 -18.14 0.62
CA GLU A 113 -1.43 -18.87 1.85
C GLU A 113 -2.93 -18.89 2.20
N LEU A 114 -3.76 -18.13 1.48
CA LEU A 114 -5.19 -18.07 1.76
C LEU A 114 -5.93 -19.32 1.26
N SER A 115 -6.87 -19.80 2.07
CA SER A 115 -7.84 -20.81 1.66
C SER A 115 -8.93 -20.20 0.77
N PHE A 116 -9.64 -21.04 0.00
CA PHE A 116 -10.77 -20.57 -0.82
C PHE A 116 -11.87 -19.90 0.01
N SER A 117 -12.12 -20.38 1.23
CA SER A 117 -13.07 -19.74 2.15
C SER A 117 -12.62 -18.34 2.56
N ALA A 118 -11.33 -18.14 2.84
CA ALA A 118 -10.79 -16.82 3.19
C ALA A 118 -10.90 -15.83 2.03
N ILE A 119 -10.62 -16.27 0.80
CA ILE A 119 -10.84 -15.46 -0.42
C ILE A 119 -12.32 -15.09 -0.56
N GLY A 120 -13.22 -16.05 -0.34
CA GLY A 120 -14.67 -15.81 -0.39
C GLY A 120 -15.11 -14.74 0.61
N LYS A 121 -14.57 -14.77 1.83
CA LYS A 121 -14.83 -13.74 2.86
C LYS A 121 -14.29 -12.37 2.45
N LEU A 122 -13.06 -12.29 1.90
CA LEU A 122 -12.51 -11.04 1.39
C LEU A 122 -13.36 -10.48 0.24
N LYS A 123 -13.78 -11.33 -0.68
CA LYS A 123 -14.66 -10.93 -1.78
C LYS A 123 -15.99 -10.39 -1.26
N ALA A 124 -16.64 -11.10 -0.34
CA ALA A 124 -17.89 -10.65 0.28
C ALA A 124 -17.70 -9.33 1.04
N PHE A 125 -16.57 -9.13 1.70
CA PHE A 125 -16.22 -7.86 2.34
C PHE A 125 -16.16 -6.71 1.32
N PHE A 126 -15.47 -6.87 0.20
CA PHE A 126 -15.42 -5.85 -0.87
C PHE A 126 -16.76 -5.63 -1.60
N GLU A 127 -17.66 -6.61 -1.57
CA GLU A 127 -19.03 -6.50 -2.11
C GLU A 127 -19.98 -5.79 -1.13
N SER A 128 -19.69 -5.81 0.17
CA SER A 128 -20.52 -5.19 1.20
C SER A 128 -20.36 -3.67 1.28
N ASP A 129 -21.39 -3.01 1.81
CA ASP A 129 -21.37 -1.57 2.12
C ASP A 129 -20.38 -1.21 3.26
N ALA A 130 -19.82 -2.22 3.94
CA ALA A 130 -18.83 -2.02 4.99
C ALA A 130 -17.49 -1.55 4.42
N TYR A 131 -17.11 -1.96 3.20
CA TYR A 131 -15.81 -1.59 2.64
C TYR A 131 -15.68 -0.10 2.31
N PRO A 132 -16.62 0.55 1.59
CA PRO A 132 -16.56 2.00 1.35
C PRO A 132 -16.52 2.82 2.65
N SER A 133 -17.09 2.25 3.73
CA SER A 133 -17.13 2.87 5.05
C SER A 133 -15.93 2.52 5.94
N CYS A 134 -15.08 1.57 5.52
CA CYS A 134 -13.92 1.15 6.29
C CYS A 134 -12.76 2.11 6.07
N ASN A 135 -12.08 2.48 7.15
CA ASN A 135 -10.87 3.31 7.10
C ASN A 135 -9.59 2.45 7.08
N THR A 136 -9.71 1.20 6.60
CA THR A 136 -8.63 0.20 6.63
C THR A 136 -8.04 0.01 5.24
N SER A 137 -6.74 0.20 5.14
CA SER A 137 -5.92 -0.12 3.97
C SER A 137 -5.59 -1.61 3.96
N ILE A 138 -5.65 -2.26 2.80
CA ILE A 138 -5.38 -3.71 2.66
C ILE A 138 -4.17 -3.90 1.76
N VAL A 139 -3.14 -4.58 2.26
CA VAL A 139 -1.97 -4.98 1.48
C VAL A 139 -2.06 -6.46 1.13
N LEU A 140 -2.05 -6.78 -0.16
CA LEU A 140 -2.07 -8.14 -0.68
C LEU A 140 -0.67 -8.50 -1.19
N PHE A 141 0.04 -9.32 -0.44
CA PHE A 141 1.28 -9.93 -0.91
C PHE A 141 0.95 -11.15 -1.76
N ALA A 142 1.57 -11.30 -2.93
CA ALA A 142 1.35 -12.45 -3.79
C ALA A 142 2.57 -12.76 -4.67
N SER A 143 2.76 -14.04 -4.98
CA SER A 143 3.70 -14.42 -6.03
C SER A 143 3.19 -14.05 -7.43
N PRO A 144 4.09 -13.81 -8.41
CA PRO A 144 3.67 -13.60 -9.80
C PRO A 144 2.78 -14.73 -10.32
N GLN A 145 3.10 -15.97 -9.97
CA GLN A 145 2.34 -17.17 -10.35
C GLN A 145 0.94 -17.14 -9.77
N ALA A 146 0.78 -16.85 -8.47
CA ALA A 146 -0.51 -16.72 -7.82
C ALA A 146 -1.42 -15.68 -8.50
N ILE A 147 -0.87 -14.51 -8.86
CA ILE A 147 -1.61 -13.46 -9.57
C ILE A 147 -2.07 -13.95 -10.95
N SER A 148 -1.19 -14.63 -11.69
CA SER A 148 -1.44 -15.04 -13.08
C SER A 148 -2.36 -16.25 -13.22
N ASP A 149 -2.43 -17.10 -12.19
CA ASP A 149 -3.13 -18.38 -12.22
C ASP A 149 -4.29 -18.39 -11.19
N ARG A 150 -4.04 -18.96 -10.00
CA ARG A 150 -5.05 -19.21 -8.97
C ARG A 150 -5.91 -18.00 -8.58
N PHE A 151 -5.31 -16.82 -8.45
CA PHE A 151 -5.98 -15.61 -7.98
C PHE A 151 -6.35 -14.63 -9.10
N LYS A 152 -6.09 -14.96 -10.37
CA LYS A 152 -6.45 -14.12 -11.51
C LYS A 152 -7.91 -13.65 -11.49
N PRO A 153 -8.92 -14.51 -11.20
CA PRO A 153 -10.30 -14.05 -11.12
C PRO A 153 -10.56 -13.04 -9.99
N PHE A 154 -9.86 -13.21 -8.86
CA PHE A 154 -9.96 -12.31 -7.71
C PHE A 154 -9.30 -10.96 -8.01
N ILE A 155 -8.12 -10.95 -8.61
CA ILE A 155 -7.46 -9.70 -9.05
C ILE A 155 -8.32 -8.96 -10.08
N GLN A 156 -8.89 -9.66 -11.07
CA GLN A 156 -9.83 -9.07 -12.02
C GLN A 156 -11.07 -8.50 -11.34
N PHE A 157 -11.58 -9.15 -10.29
CA PHE A 157 -12.67 -8.62 -9.48
C PHE A 157 -12.29 -7.29 -8.81
N LEU A 158 -11.10 -7.20 -8.18
CA LEU A 158 -10.62 -5.97 -7.55
C LEU A 158 -10.44 -4.83 -8.57
N ILE A 159 -9.91 -5.14 -9.76
CA ILE A 159 -9.79 -4.17 -10.86
C ILE A 159 -11.17 -3.64 -11.26
N ARG A 160 -12.17 -4.52 -11.48
CA ARG A 160 -13.53 -4.11 -11.85
C ARG A 160 -14.23 -3.28 -10.78
N ARG A 161 -13.90 -3.50 -9.51
CA ARG A 161 -14.42 -2.71 -8.38
C ARG A 161 -13.71 -1.36 -8.22
N ASN A 162 -12.62 -1.12 -8.96
CA ASN A 162 -11.79 0.07 -8.85
C ASN A 162 -11.29 0.34 -7.42
N VAL A 163 -10.87 -0.73 -6.73
CA VAL A 163 -10.42 -0.65 -5.33
C VAL A 163 -8.90 -0.75 -5.16
N ILE A 164 -8.18 -1.03 -6.25
CA ILE A 164 -6.71 -1.08 -6.23
C ILE A 164 -6.19 0.35 -6.32
N SER A 165 -5.48 0.79 -5.29
CA SER A 165 -4.88 2.11 -5.21
C SER A 165 -3.41 2.11 -5.62
N PHE A 166 -2.69 1.02 -5.35
CA PHE A 166 -1.24 0.96 -5.52
C PHE A 166 -0.75 -0.47 -5.79
N VAL A 167 0.33 -0.62 -6.57
CA VAL A 167 1.00 -1.89 -6.86
C VAL A 167 2.51 -1.69 -6.73
#